data_AF-S9VS10-F1
#
_entry.id   AF-S9VS10-F1
#
_cell.length_a   1.000
_cell.length_b   1.000
_cell.length_c   1.000
_cell.angle_alpha   90.00
_cell.angle_beta   90.00
_cell.angle_gamma   90.00
#
_symmetry.space_group_name_H-M   'P 1'
#
loop_
_entity.id
_entity.type
_entity.pdbx_description
1 polymer ?
#
loop_
_entity_poly.entity_id
_entity_poly.type
_entity_poly.pdbx_seq_one_letter_code
_entity_poly.pdbx_strand_id
1 'polypeptide(L)'
;MLRRALLLRCAAEPLPMPPLQKLHPSRMCETLRRRGVETFFGVPNPLLRPLSTYLRATGTDPAAHVIAANEATAMAMAAGYHLATGAVPCVYVENSGLGMVASPILSLLHRELYAVPCLVLVGWRGTPHAEVPDGPAQTVQGKLTEGMLSALEVPFSVLCGSDNMDFYWDVLLDKAFFHFQSHGTPFVVLVEQDALAMDEAAAAALPPEDAALQVELPLSLEAAVEQVTRQLDARDVVVTSPGGISDALYAVRERLGQRHAQDLTLVGGSGLAGSVAAGVALAQPTRDVVVLEGDGAVLAQLGAVAVAGGAAAVRDARTGTGCLLHNYKHIVLNNGAAGDQPTCAMDVSLSAIAKGCGYALAREEPVLQLGDLVAAVRDLKAMAGPAFLEVCVRRSDAAAETTCPVVPSKMKENFTRFLHEGVRPPADAA
;
A
#
# COMPACT_ATOMS: atom_id res chain seq x y z
N MET A 1 30.74 -13.18 6.66
CA MET A 1 31.39 -13.12 5.33
C MET A 1 32.62 -14.04 5.19
N LEU A 2 32.65 -15.24 5.80
CA LEU A 2 33.82 -16.14 5.64
C LEU A 2 33.44 -17.64 5.65
N ARG A 3 32.36 -18.02 4.94
CA ARG A 3 31.97 -19.43 4.74
C ARG A 3 31.56 -19.79 3.31
N ARG A 4 31.82 -18.94 2.31
CA ARG A 4 31.48 -19.21 0.89
C ARG A 4 32.67 -19.22 -0.09
N ALA A 5 33.92 -19.10 0.38
CA ALA A 5 35.08 -18.91 -0.51
C ALA A 5 36.06 -20.10 -0.60
N LEU A 6 35.72 -21.28 -0.07
CA LEU A 6 36.67 -22.40 -0.01
C LEU A 6 35.98 -23.74 -0.21
N LEU A 7 35.36 -23.93 -1.37
CA LEU A 7 35.08 -25.21 -2.01
C LEU A 7 34.63 -24.91 -3.45
N LEU A 8 35.13 -25.68 -4.42
CA LEU A 8 34.85 -25.65 -5.87
C LEU A 8 35.86 -24.91 -6.75
N ARG A 9 37.02 -25.56 -6.96
CA ARG A 9 37.80 -25.48 -8.22
C ARG A 9 37.91 -26.84 -8.91
N CYS A 10 36.92 -27.72 -8.76
CA CYS A 10 36.84 -29.00 -9.47
C CYS A 10 35.38 -29.38 -9.79
N ALA A 11 34.72 -28.62 -10.67
CA ALA A 11 33.60 -29.05 -11.53
C ALA A 11 33.23 -27.83 -12.40
N ALA A 12 33.20 -28.00 -13.73
CA ALA A 12 32.86 -26.94 -14.68
C ALA A 12 31.34 -26.69 -14.81
N GLU A 13 30.54 -27.37 -14.00
CA GLU A 13 29.11 -27.13 -13.84
C GLU A 13 28.81 -27.06 -12.33
N PRO A 14 28.06 -26.07 -11.85
CA PRO A 14 27.59 -26.09 -10.47
C PRO A 14 26.77 -27.38 -10.29
N LEU A 15 27.15 -28.19 -9.31
CA LEU A 15 26.34 -29.34 -8.89
C LEU A 15 24.90 -28.84 -8.69
N PRO A 16 23.87 -29.53 -9.21
CA PRO A 16 22.50 -29.15 -8.99
C PRO A 16 22.24 -29.21 -7.48
N MET A 17 22.23 -28.05 -6.85
CA MET A 17 21.84 -27.92 -5.45
C MET A 17 20.35 -28.25 -5.40
N PRO A 18 19.90 -29.07 -4.44
CA PRO A 18 18.47 -29.30 -4.26
C PRO A 18 17.78 -27.94 -4.07
N PRO A 19 16.54 -27.77 -4.56
CA PRO A 19 15.83 -26.52 -4.40
C PRO A 19 15.66 -26.24 -2.90
N LEU A 20 15.94 -25.00 -2.51
CA LEU A 20 15.74 -24.55 -1.14
C LEU A 20 14.27 -24.74 -0.75
N GLN A 21 14.03 -25.24 0.44
CA GLN A 21 12.67 -25.43 0.96
C GLN A 21 12.07 -24.07 1.34
N LYS A 22 10.75 -23.99 1.22
CA LYS A 22 9.93 -22.84 1.61
C LYS A 22 9.14 -23.18 2.87
N LEU A 23 8.86 -22.21 3.73
CA LEU A 23 8.12 -22.43 4.97
C LEU A 23 6.62 -22.48 4.65
N HIS A 24 5.98 -23.57 5.05
CA HIS A 24 4.54 -23.71 4.87
C HIS A 24 3.78 -22.89 5.92
N PRO A 25 2.72 -22.14 5.56
CA PRO A 25 2.00 -21.27 6.50
C PRO A 25 1.31 -22.05 7.62
N SER A 26 0.87 -23.29 7.37
CA SER A 26 0.34 -24.16 8.43
C SER A 26 1.39 -24.49 9.50
N ARG A 27 2.62 -24.80 9.08
CA ARG A 27 3.75 -25.06 9.99
C ARG A 27 4.12 -23.80 10.76
N MET A 28 4.15 -22.65 10.10
CA MET A 28 4.35 -21.36 10.74
C MET A 28 3.32 -21.13 11.85
N CYS A 29 2.03 -21.20 11.52
CA CYS A 29 0.93 -20.95 12.45
C CYS A 29 0.88 -21.98 13.60
N GLU A 30 1.07 -23.27 13.32
CA GLU A 30 1.13 -24.32 14.33
C GLU A 30 2.22 -24.04 15.37
N THR A 31 3.40 -23.63 14.89
CA THR A 31 4.55 -23.39 15.74
C THR A 31 4.43 -22.07 16.54
N LEU A 32 3.76 -21.07 15.98
CA LEU A 32 3.38 -19.84 16.69
C LEU A 32 2.35 -20.12 17.79
N ARG A 33 1.29 -20.88 17.49
CA ARG A 33 0.25 -21.27 18.47
C ARG A 33 0.82 -22.05 19.64
N ARG A 34 1.75 -22.99 19.39
CA ARG A 34 2.47 -23.72 20.46
C ARG A 34 3.23 -22.80 21.42
N ARG A 35 3.60 -21.59 20.98
CA ARG A 35 4.27 -20.59 21.79
C ARG A 35 3.33 -19.47 22.28
N GLY A 36 2.01 -19.66 22.15
CA GLY A 36 0.99 -18.72 22.65
C GLY A 36 0.71 -17.51 21.75
N VAL A 37 1.15 -17.55 20.49
CA VAL A 37 0.84 -16.51 19.49
C VAL A 37 -0.35 -16.98 18.67
N GLU A 38 -1.52 -16.43 19.00
CA GLU A 38 -2.80 -16.82 18.38
C GLU A 38 -3.45 -15.67 17.60
N THR A 39 -3.03 -14.43 17.83
CA THR A 39 -3.64 -13.22 17.26
C THR A 39 -2.71 -12.53 16.28
N PHE A 40 -3.25 -12.18 15.12
CA PHE A 40 -2.56 -11.58 13.99
C PHE A 40 -3.22 -10.25 13.62
N PHE A 41 -2.41 -9.19 13.55
CA PHE A 41 -2.81 -7.90 12.97
C PHE A 41 -1.94 -7.63 11.75
N GLY A 42 -2.47 -7.08 10.67
CA GLY A 42 -1.59 -6.79 9.55
C GLY A 42 -2.20 -6.02 8.42
N VAL A 43 -1.34 -5.67 7.48
CA VAL A 43 -1.70 -4.97 6.24
C VAL A 43 -1.38 -5.91 5.08
N PRO A 44 -2.19 -5.92 4.02
CA PRO A 44 -1.92 -6.73 2.84
C PRO A 44 -0.51 -6.57 2.28
N ASN A 45 0.16 -7.69 2.00
CA ASN A 45 1.54 -7.73 1.50
C ASN A 45 1.73 -8.92 0.54
N PRO A 46 2.24 -8.72 -0.69
CA PRO A 46 2.45 -9.78 -1.66
C PRO A 46 3.37 -10.94 -1.19
N LEU A 47 4.45 -10.65 -0.46
CA LEU A 47 5.38 -11.66 0.05
C LEU A 47 4.80 -12.46 1.22
N LEU A 48 3.89 -11.87 1.98
CA LEU A 48 3.21 -12.51 3.11
C LEU A 48 1.81 -13.02 2.75
N ARG A 49 1.43 -12.92 1.47
CA ARG A 49 0.18 -13.47 0.93
C ARG A 49 -0.08 -14.92 1.37
N PRO A 50 0.91 -15.84 1.32
CA PRO A 50 0.64 -17.22 1.74
C PRO A 50 0.18 -17.34 3.21
N LEU A 51 0.70 -16.48 4.10
CA LEU A 51 0.28 -16.43 5.49
C LEU A 51 -1.15 -15.87 5.62
N SER A 52 -1.41 -14.70 5.02
CA SER A 52 -2.73 -14.07 5.13
C SER A 52 -3.85 -14.91 4.51
N THR A 53 -3.58 -15.57 3.39
CA THR A 53 -4.51 -16.51 2.74
C THR A 53 -4.81 -17.68 3.66
N TYR A 54 -3.78 -18.27 4.27
CA TYR A 54 -3.96 -19.38 5.21
C TYR A 54 -4.73 -18.98 6.47
N LEU A 55 -4.42 -17.83 7.07
CA LEU A 55 -5.12 -17.31 8.24
C LEU A 55 -6.60 -17.08 7.95
N ARG A 56 -6.93 -16.50 6.79
CA ARG A 56 -8.32 -16.27 6.37
C ARG A 56 -9.08 -17.57 6.10
N ALA A 57 -8.43 -18.56 5.49
CA ALA A 57 -9.06 -19.84 5.15
C ALA A 57 -9.29 -20.75 6.36
N THR A 58 -8.41 -20.67 7.36
CA THR A 58 -8.39 -21.60 8.50
C THR A 58 -8.81 -20.96 9.82
N GLY A 59 -8.93 -19.63 9.86
CA GLY A 59 -9.36 -18.87 11.02
C GLY A 59 -10.81 -19.18 11.37
N THR A 60 -11.05 -19.61 12.60
CA THR A 60 -12.40 -19.86 13.14
C THR A 60 -12.90 -18.70 14.00
N ASP A 61 -11.99 -17.87 14.52
CA ASP A 61 -12.29 -16.67 15.30
C ASP A 61 -11.89 -15.42 14.51
N PRO A 62 -12.85 -14.58 14.09
CA PRO A 62 -12.55 -13.30 13.43
C PRO A 62 -11.67 -12.36 14.25
N ALA A 63 -11.66 -12.46 15.58
CA ALA A 63 -10.81 -11.63 16.43
C ALA A 63 -9.34 -12.09 16.42
N ALA A 64 -9.06 -13.31 15.94
CA ALA A 64 -7.70 -13.86 15.87
C ALA A 64 -6.92 -13.35 14.64
N HIS A 65 -7.59 -12.78 13.63
CA HIS A 65 -6.92 -12.21 12.46
C HIS A 65 -7.64 -10.94 11.98
N VAL A 66 -7.00 -9.79 12.17
CA VAL A 66 -7.56 -8.49 11.80
C VAL A 66 -6.70 -7.79 10.74
N ILE A 67 -7.32 -7.44 9.63
CA ILE A 67 -6.73 -6.58 8.59
C ILE A 67 -6.86 -5.12 9.03
N ALA A 68 -5.75 -4.44 9.20
CA ALA A 68 -5.70 -3.02 9.53
C ALA A 68 -5.57 -2.16 8.27
N ALA A 69 -6.04 -0.91 8.35
CA ALA A 69 -5.93 0.05 7.25
C ALA A 69 -4.48 0.51 6.97
N ASN A 70 -3.62 0.48 7.99
CA ASN A 70 -2.19 0.81 7.86
C ASN A 70 -1.37 0.14 8.98
N GLU A 71 -0.05 0.16 8.80
CA GLU A 71 0.90 -0.57 9.62
C GLU A 71 0.98 0.00 11.05
N ALA A 72 0.80 1.31 11.19
CA ALA A 72 0.79 1.96 12.50
C ALA A 72 -0.42 1.49 13.34
N THR A 73 -1.59 1.37 12.70
CA THR A 73 -2.81 0.84 13.31
C THR A 73 -2.62 -0.62 13.71
N ALA A 74 -2.06 -1.46 12.84
CA ALA A 74 -1.78 -2.85 13.17
C ALA A 74 -0.88 -2.99 14.42
N MET A 75 0.19 -2.19 14.49
CA MET A 75 1.11 -2.17 15.64
C MET A 75 0.46 -1.64 16.92
N ALA A 76 -0.38 -0.62 16.82
CA ALA A 76 -1.11 -0.09 17.97
C ALA A 76 -2.15 -1.09 18.51
N MET A 77 -2.87 -1.80 17.62
CA MET A 77 -3.81 -2.86 18.00
C MET A 77 -3.08 -4.02 18.69
N ALA A 78 -1.93 -4.43 18.15
CA ALA A 78 -1.07 -5.41 18.78
C ALA A 78 -0.62 -4.97 20.18
N ALA A 79 -0.20 -3.71 20.33
CA ALA A 79 0.17 -3.16 21.63
C ALA A 79 -0.99 -3.24 22.64
N GLY A 80 -2.18 -2.79 22.24
CA GLY A 80 -3.39 -2.87 23.08
C GLY A 80 -3.77 -4.31 23.43
N TYR A 81 -3.65 -5.24 22.49
CA TYR A 81 -3.91 -6.66 22.72
C TYR A 81 -2.96 -7.25 23.76
N HIS A 82 -1.66 -6.97 23.66
CA HIS A 82 -0.68 -7.40 24.65
C HIS A 82 -0.99 -6.82 26.03
N LEU A 83 -1.28 -5.52 26.11
CA LEU A 83 -1.60 -4.85 27.38
C LEU A 83 -2.85 -5.44 28.06
N ALA A 84 -3.83 -5.90 27.28
CA ALA A 84 -5.06 -6.49 27.81
C ALA A 84 -4.89 -7.96 28.24
N THR A 85 -4.05 -8.73 27.56
CA THR A 85 -4.01 -10.20 27.68
C THR A 85 -2.70 -10.76 28.26
N GLY A 86 -1.61 -10.00 28.18
CA GLY A 86 -0.24 -10.46 28.41
C GLY A 86 0.32 -11.38 27.31
N ALA A 87 -0.48 -11.76 26.31
CA ALA A 87 -0.05 -12.62 25.21
C ALA A 87 0.79 -11.85 24.18
N VAL A 88 1.71 -12.52 23.50
CA VAL A 88 2.52 -11.91 22.44
C VAL A 88 1.72 -11.90 21.13
N PRO A 89 1.38 -10.74 20.57
CA PRO A 89 0.72 -10.65 19.27
C PRO A 89 1.72 -10.85 18.11
N CYS A 90 1.21 -11.21 16.95
CA CYS A 90 1.94 -11.17 15.69
C CYS A 90 1.43 -10.03 14.82
N VAL A 91 2.34 -9.22 14.28
CA VAL A 91 2.04 -8.21 13.27
C VAL A 91 2.70 -8.61 11.96
N TYR A 92 2.00 -8.46 10.84
CA TYR A 92 2.59 -8.66 9.52
C TYR A 92 2.41 -7.44 8.60
N VAL A 93 3.51 -6.99 7.99
CA VAL A 93 3.58 -5.75 7.20
C VAL A 93 4.60 -5.87 6.05
N GLU A 94 4.67 -4.88 5.17
CA GLU A 94 5.75 -4.72 4.18
C GLU A 94 6.83 -3.76 4.72
N ASN A 95 8.07 -3.92 4.27
CA ASN A 95 9.15 -3.01 4.66
C ASN A 95 8.92 -1.55 4.21
N SER A 96 8.06 -1.32 3.21
CA SER A 96 7.65 0.02 2.82
C SER A 96 6.85 0.77 3.90
N GLY A 97 6.19 0.03 4.78
CA GLY A 97 5.45 0.54 5.93
C GLY A 97 6.32 0.85 7.17
N LEU A 98 7.62 0.52 7.16
CA LEU A 98 8.48 0.74 8.34
C LEU A 98 8.55 2.20 8.79
N GLY A 99 8.39 3.15 7.87
CA GLY A 99 8.29 4.57 8.21
C GLY A 99 7.09 4.89 9.10
N MET A 100 5.95 4.22 8.89
CA MET A 100 4.75 4.37 9.72
C MET A 100 4.88 3.64 11.05
N VAL A 101 5.54 2.47 11.04
CA VAL A 101 5.77 1.64 12.23
C VAL A 101 6.77 2.27 13.21
N ALA A 102 7.63 3.17 12.76
CA ALA A 102 8.57 3.90 13.61
C ALA A 102 7.88 4.61 14.79
N SER A 103 6.73 5.25 14.56
CA SER A 103 6.00 5.96 15.61
C SER A 103 5.49 5.01 16.71
N PRO A 104 4.72 3.95 16.42
CA PRO A 104 4.36 2.95 17.43
C PRO A 104 5.55 2.30 18.12
N ILE A 105 6.64 1.99 17.40
CA ILE A 105 7.85 1.45 18.04
C ILE A 105 8.36 2.44 19.09
N LEU A 106 8.60 3.69 18.70
CA LEU A 106 9.25 4.70 19.54
C LEU A 106 8.32 5.40 20.53
N SER A 107 7.01 5.09 20.53
CA SER A 107 6.04 5.69 21.46
C SER A 107 5.28 4.68 22.31
N LEU A 108 5.26 3.40 21.90
CA LEU A 108 4.55 2.35 22.61
C LEU A 108 5.49 1.19 22.95
N LEU A 109 6.16 0.61 21.96
CA LEU A 109 6.79 -0.70 22.11
C LEU A 109 8.24 -0.66 22.62
N HIS A 110 8.87 0.52 22.63
CA HIS A 110 10.26 0.70 23.03
C HIS A 110 10.50 0.34 24.50
N ARG A 111 11.70 -0.17 24.81
CA ARG A 111 12.11 -0.61 26.15
C ARG A 111 12.07 0.48 27.21
N GLU A 112 12.29 1.73 26.81
CA GLU A 112 12.26 2.89 27.71
C GLU A 112 10.83 3.40 27.98
N LEU A 113 9.83 2.80 27.34
CA LEU A 113 8.43 3.18 27.43
C LEU A 113 7.61 2.03 28.03
N TYR A 114 6.62 1.50 27.30
CA TYR A 114 5.76 0.43 27.80
C TYR A 114 6.37 -0.96 27.65
N ALA A 115 7.47 -1.09 26.89
CA ALA A 115 8.17 -2.36 26.64
C ALA A 115 7.18 -3.50 26.31
N VAL A 116 6.59 -3.42 25.11
CA VAL A 116 5.58 -4.37 24.68
C VAL A 116 6.19 -5.36 23.66
N PRO A 117 6.23 -6.67 23.97
CA PRO A 117 6.71 -7.68 23.05
C PRO A 117 5.73 -7.85 21.89
N CYS A 118 6.28 -7.94 20.69
CA CYS A 118 5.51 -8.14 19.46
C CYS A 118 6.39 -8.88 18.46
N LEU A 119 5.89 -9.98 17.90
CA LEU A 119 6.54 -10.58 16.73
C LEU A 119 6.10 -9.79 15.50
N VAL A 120 7.05 -9.30 14.69
CA VAL A 120 6.73 -8.51 13.49
C VAL A 120 7.31 -9.21 12.26
N LEU A 121 6.44 -9.79 11.43
CA LEU A 121 6.81 -10.37 10.14
C LEU A 121 6.80 -9.26 9.09
N VAL A 122 7.95 -8.99 8.48
CA VAL A 122 8.10 -7.93 7.50
C VAL A 122 8.48 -8.56 6.17
N GLY A 123 7.59 -8.52 5.18
CA GLY A 123 7.94 -8.91 3.82
C GLY A 123 9.00 -7.94 3.29
N TRP A 124 10.21 -8.43 3.01
CA TRP A 124 11.37 -7.62 2.68
C TRP A 124 11.57 -7.51 1.18
N ARG A 125 10.91 -6.52 0.59
CA ARG A 125 11.02 -6.18 -0.84
C ARG A 125 12.24 -5.32 -1.13
N GLY A 126 12.78 -5.47 -2.34
CA GLY A 126 13.99 -4.75 -2.78
C GLY A 126 15.25 -5.09 -1.99
N THR A 127 15.34 -6.31 -1.43
CA THR A 127 16.56 -6.76 -0.74
C THR A 127 17.78 -6.70 -1.67
N PRO A 128 18.97 -6.30 -1.19
CA PRO A 128 20.20 -6.27 -1.99
C PRO A 128 20.59 -7.61 -2.62
N HIS A 129 20.00 -8.71 -2.16
CA HIS A 129 20.28 -10.08 -2.59
C HIS A 129 19.26 -10.63 -3.60
N ALA A 130 18.22 -9.87 -3.95
CA ALA A 130 17.19 -10.33 -4.87
C ALA A 130 17.75 -10.52 -6.28
N GLU A 131 17.45 -11.68 -6.89
CA GLU A 131 17.81 -11.96 -8.28
C GLU A 131 16.99 -11.10 -9.26
N VAL A 132 15.71 -10.88 -8.92
CA VAL A 132 14.78 -10.04 -9.69
C VAL A 132 14.69 -8.67 -9.03
N PRO A 133 15.03 -7.58 -9.74
CA PRO A 133 14.88 -6.23 -9.21
C PRO A 133 13.42 -5.90 -8.96
N ASP A 134 13.15 -5.36 -7.78
CA ASP A 134 11.85 -4.82 -7.39
C ASP A 134 11.65 -3.41 -7.98
N GLY A 135 10.46 -2.83 -7.79
CA GLY A 135 10.17 -1.45 -8.19
C GLY A 135 11.19 -0.43 -7.60
N PRO A 136 11.34 0.76 -8.21
CA PRO A 136 12.40 1.71 -7.83
C PRO A 136 12.28 2.17 -6.37
N ALA A 137 11.07 2.35 -5.84
CA ALA A 137 10.88 2.71 -4.43
C ALA A 137 11.24 1.55 -3.49
N GLN A 138 10.80 0.34 -3.80
CA GLN A 138 11.10 -0.87 -3.04
C GLN A 138 12.60 -1.15 -3.02
N THR A 139 13.30 -0.97 -4.14
CA THR A 139 14.75 -1.13 -4.23
C THR A 139 15.50 -0.15 -3.31
N VAL A 140 15.03 1.10 -3.20
CA VAL A 140 15.64 2.08 -2.29
C VAL A 140 15.38 1.69 -0.84
N GLN A 141 14.12 1.35 -0.50
CA GLN A 141 13.73 1.01 0.86
C GLN A 141 14.35 -0.30 1.34
N GLY A 142 14.37 -1.34 0.50
CA GLY A 142 14.91 -2.65 0.81
C GLY A 142 16.38 -2.61 1.20
N LYS A 143 17.18 -1.76 0.56
CA LYS A 143 18.59 -1.51 0.92
C LYS A 143 18.74 -0.85 2.30
N LEU A 144 17.75 -0.08 2.75
CA LEU A 144 17.79 0.68 3.99
C LEU A 144 17.07 -0.02 5.15
N THR A 145 16.30 -1.09 4.89
CA THR A 145 15.49 -1.82 5.88
C THR A 145 16.26 -2.14 7.16
N GLU A 146 17.43 -2.79 7.05
CA GLU A 146 18.23 -3.16 8.22
C GLU A 146 18.75 -1.94 9.00
N GLY A 147 19.12 -0.88 8.28
CA GLY A 147 19.56 0.38 8.87
C GLY A 147 18.43 1.08 9.62
N MET A 148 17.21 1.06 9.07
CA MET A 148 16.01 1.57 9.75
C MET A 148 15.72 0.79 11.03
N LEU A 149 15.74 -0.54 10.98
CA LEU A 149 15.52 -1.37 12.18
C LEU A 149 16.59 -1.15 13.24
N SER A 150 17.85 -1.01 12.83
CA SER A 150 18.96 -0.70 13.73
C SER A 150 18.79 0.66 14.40
N ALA A 151 18.35 1.68 13.63
CA ALA A 151 18.07 3.02 14.16
C ALA A 151 16.87 3.06 15.12
N LEU A 152 15.92 2.13 14.95
CA LEU A 152 14.76 1.95 15.83
C LEU A 152 15.06 1.02 17.02
N GLU A 153 16.30 0.55 17.17
CA GLU A 153 16.73 -0.42 18.18
C GLU A 153 15.93 -1.73 18.19
N VAL A 154 15.42 -2.14 17.02
CA VAL A 154 14.63 -3.38 16.89
C VAL A 154 15.52 -4.51 16.39
N PRO A 155 15.72 -5.59 17.19
CA PRO A 155 16.45 -6.75 16.72
C PRO A 155 15.68 -7.48 15.64
N PHE A 156 16.42 -8.07 14.71
CA PHE A 156 15.83 -8.83 13.62
C PHE A 156 16.60 -10.11 13.26
N SER A 157 15.91 -10.97 12.52
CA SER A 157 16.46 -12.11 11.80
C SER A 157 15.87 -12.14 10.39
N VAL A 158 16.58 -12.76 9.44
CA VAL A 158 16.11 -12.89 8.05
C VAL A 158 15.58 -14.31 7.85
N LEU A 159 14.37 -14.47 7.32
CA LEU A 159 13.81 -15.73 6.88
C LEU A 159 13.95 -15.84 5.36
N CYS A 160 14.73 -16.80 4.90
CA CYS A 160 15.00 -17.08 3.50
C CYS A 160 14.99 -18.58 3.25
N GLY A 161 14.97 -19.01 1.98
CA GLY A 161 15.00 -20.41 1.59
C GLY A 161 16.15 -21.19 2.26
N SER A 162 15.86 -22.40 2.73
CA SER A 162 16.80 -23.22 3.52
C SER A 162 16.71 -24.70 3.14
N ASP A 163 17.80 -25.45 3.28
CA ASP A 163 17.82 -26.91 3.11
C ASP A 163 16.97 -27.63 4.18
N ASN A 164 16.80 -27.01 5.35
CA ASN A 164 15.93 -27.48 6.41
C ASN A 164 15.15 -26.29 6.98
N MET A 165 14.01 -26.00 6.34
CA MET A 165 13.24 -24.80 6.66
C MET A 165 12.55 -24.88 8.03
N ASP A 166 12.05 -26.04 8.42
CA ASP A 166 11.36 -26.20 9.71
C ASP A 166 12.30 -25.96 10.90
N PHE A 167 13.50 -26.55 10.85
CA PHE A 167 14.52 -26.29 11.87
C PHE A 167 14.95 -24.83 11.88
N TYR A 168 15.12 -24.22 10.71
CA TYR A 168 15.50 -22.82 10.61
C TYR A 168 14.45 -21.90 11.24
N TRP A 169 13.18 -22.15 10.96
CA TRP A 169 12.05 -21.44 11.56
C TRP A 169 12.01 -21.61 13.08
N ASP A 170 12.23 -22.84 13.59
CA ASP A 170 12.25 -23.10 15.02
C ASP A 170 13.36 -22.33 15.74
N VAL A 171 14.58 -22.32 15.20
CA VAL A 171 15.71 -21.55 15.75
C VAL A 171 15.42 -20.05 15.74
N LEU A 172 14.81 -19.54 14.67
CA LEU A 172 14.47 -18.13 14.55
C LEU A 172 13.42 -17.72 15.60
N LEU A 173 12.40 -18.56 15.81
CA LEU A 173 11.40 -18.32 16.85
C LEU A 173 11.98 -18.47 18.26
N ASP A 174 12.87 -19.43 18.51
CA ASP A 174 13.53 -19.54 19.82
C ASP A 174 14.31 -18.27 20.16
N LYS A 175 15.01 -17.69 19.17
CA LYS A 175 15.69 -16.40 19.32
C LYS A 175 14.70 -15.26 19.63
N ALA A 176 13.58 -15.20 18.91
CA ALA A 176 12.56 -14.17 19.14
C ALA A 176 11.92 -14.28 20.54
N PHE A 177 11.58 -15.50 20.97
CA PHE A 177 10.96 -15.73 22.29
C PHE A 177 11.95 -15.54 23.45
N PHE A 178 13.21 -15.92 23.26
CA PHE A 178 14.26 -15.56 24.21
C PHE A 178 14.38 -14.04 24.35
N HIS A 179 14.27 -13.29 23.25
CA HIS A 179 14.26 -11.83 23.26
C HIS A 179 13.05 -11.28 24.00
N PHE A 180 11.84 -11.79 23.76
CA PHE A 180 10.63 -11.36 24.47
C PHE A 180 10.74 -11.57 25.98
N GLN A 181 11.27 -12.72 26.41
CA GLN A 181 11.49 -13.02 27.83
C GLN A 181 12.55 -12.13 28.48
N SER A 182 13.59 -11.77 27.74
CA SER A 182 14.74 -11.02 28.27
C SER A 182 14.54 -9.51 28.26
N HIS A 183 13.85 -8.99 27.24
CA HIS A 183 13.76 -7.54 26.99
C HIS A 183 12.33 -7.02 26.89
N GLY A 184 11.34 -7.86 26.61
CA GLY A 184 9.95 -7.42 26.47
C GLY A 184 9.69 -6.48 25.30
N THR A 185 10.50 -6.45 24.25
CA THR A 185 10.33 -5.53 23.11
C THR A 185 10.09 -6.26 21.79
N PRO A 186 9.71 -5.55 20.71
CA PRO A 186 9.47 -6.17 19.42
C PRO A 186 10.68 -6.92 18.87
N PHE A 187 10.39 -7.96 18.09
CA PHE A 187 11.39 -8.70 17.33
C PHE A 187 10.91 -8.85 15.89
N VAL A 188 11.75 -8.45 14.93
CA VAL A 188 11.40 -8.46 13.52
C VAL A 188 11.94 -9.71 12.82
N VAL A 189 11.12 -10.28 11.95
CA VAL A 189 11.52 -11.31 11.00
C VAL A 189 11.37 -10.73 9.60
N LEU A 190 12.49 -10.47 8.94
CA LEU A 190 12.52 -10.03 7.55
C LEU A 190 12.31 -11.25 6.65
N VAL A 191 11.16 -11.35 6.00
CA VAL A 191 10.79 -12.48 5.13
C VAL A 191 11.19 -12.13 3.70
N GLU A 192 12.18 -12.84 3.15
CA GLU A 192 12.62 -12.66 1.78
C GLU A 192 11.62 -13.22 0.77
N GLN A 193 11.77 -12.80 -0.48
CA GLN A 193 11.02 -13.36 -1.59
C GLN A 193 11.20 -14.89 -1.64
N ASP A 194 10.12 -15.59 -1.97
CA ASP A 194 10.08 -17.05 -2.05
C ASP A 194 10.36 -17.82 -0.75
N ALA A 195 10.41 -17.16 0.41
CA ALA A 195 10.61 -17.83 1.70
C ALA A 195 9.38 -18.64 2.16
N LEU A 196 8.17 -18.29 1.71
CA LEU A 196 6.91 -18.94 2.08
C LEU A 196 6.31 -19.76 0.93
N ALA A 197 5.80 -20.94 1.24
CA ALA A 197 5.03 -21.77 0.30
C ALA A 197 3.56 -21.36 0.30
N MET A 198 2.87 -21.52 -0.85
CA MET A 198 1.41 -21.41 -0.90
C MET A 198 0.78 -22.70 -0.38
N ASP A 199 -0.29 -22.58 0.40
CA ASP A 199 -1.17 -23.70 0.75
C ASP A 199 -2.33 -23.71 -0.23
N GLU A 200 -2.22 -24.54 -1.26
CA GLU A 200 -3.21 -24.62 -2.35
C GLU A 200 -4.59 -25.08 -1.84
N ALA A 201 -4.63 -25.90 -0.80
CA ALA A 201 -5.89 -26.36 -0.21
C ALA A 201 -6.58 -25.22 0.56
N ALA A 202 -5.82 -24.45 1.33
CA ALA A 202 -6.34 -23.25 2.00
C ALA A 202 -6.79 -22.18 0.99
N ALA A 203 -6.00 -21.94 -0.06
CA ALA A 203 -6.36 -21.01 -1.12
C ALA A 203 -7.65 -21.43 -1.84
N ALA A 204 -7.82 -22.72 -2.13
CA ALA A 204 -9.04 -23.25 -2.76
C ALA A 204 -10.25 -23.32 -1.81
N ALA A 205 -10.02 -23.39 -0.50
CA ALA A 205 -11.07 -23.42 0.52
C ALA A 205 -11.68 -22.04 0.79
N LEU A 206 -10.96 -20.96 0.44
CA LEU A 206 -11.57 -19.64 0.44
C LEU A 206 -12.76 -19.65 -0.52
N PRO A 207 -13.91 -19.05 -0.12
CA PRO A 207 -15.03 -18.92 -1.05
C PRO A 207 -14.51 -18.26 -2.33
N PRO A 208 -14.91 -18.75 -3.52
CA PRO A 208 -14.43 -18.23 -4.80
C PRO A 208 -14.61 -16.72 -4.78
N GLU A 209 -13.48 -16.04 -4.67
CA GLU A 209 -13.31 -14.60 -4.45
C GLU A 209 -14.51 -13.90 -3.80
N ASP A 210 -14.75 -14.16 -2.51
CA ASP A 210 -15.72 -13.41 -1.70
C ASP A 210 -17.09 -13.22 -2.38
N ALA A 211 -17.98 -14.22 -2.31
CA ALA A 211 -19.37 -14.10 -2.75
C ALA A 211 -20.15 -12.91 -2.11
N ALA A 212 -19.60 -12.28 -1.05
CA ALA A 212 -20.10 -11.04 -0.46
C ALA A 212 -19.50 -9.76 -1.08
N LEU A 213 -18.30 -9.81 -1.69
CA LEU A 213 -17.64 -8.70 -2.38
C LEU A 213 -17.85 -8.74 -3.91
N GLN A 214 -18.24 -9.89 -4.47
CA GLN A 214 -18.87 -9.99 -5.78
C GLN A 214 -20.31 -9.46 -5.73
N VAL A 215 -20.47 -8.19 -5.37
CA VAL A 215 -21.46 -7.41 -6.12
C VAL A 215 -21.02 -7.57 -7.57
N GLU A 216 -21.89 -7.99 -8.50
CA GLU A 216 -21.58 -7.98 -9.93
C GLU A 216 -21.34 -6.52 -10.35
N LEU A 217 -20.15 -6.00 -10.05
CA LEU A 217 -19.78 -4.64 -10.38
C LEU A 217 -19.63 -4.61 -11.90
N PRO A 218 -20.48 -3.86 -12.60
CA PRO A 218 -20.56 -3.94 -14.05
C PRO A 218 -19.38 -3.21 -14.70
N LEU A 219 -18.72 -2.33 -13.95
CA LEU A 219 -17.64 -1.47 -14.43
C LEU A 219 -16.26 -2.09 -14.14
N SER A 220 -15.41 -2.22 -15.15
CA SER A 220 -14.00 -2.59 -14.94
C SER A 220 -13.14 -1.38 -14.59
N LEU A 221 -11.95 -1.62 -14.03
CA LEU A 221 -10.97 -0.57 -13.76
C LEU A 221 -10.60 0.20 -15.03
N GLU A 222 -10.34 -0.51 -16.12
CA GLU A 222 -9.95 0.06 -17.41
C GLU A 222 -11.07 0.91 -18.01
N ALA A 223 -12.32 0.44 -17.92
CA ALA A 223 -13.49 1.18 -18.41
C ALA A 223 -13.71 2.47 -17.59
N ALA A 224 -13.53 2.41 -16.26
CA ALA A 224 -13.63 3.58 -15.40
C ALA A 224 -12.53 4.61 -15.73
N VAL A 225 -11.28 4.17 -15.76
CA VAL A 225 -10.12 5.03 -16.08
C VAL A 225 -10.24 5.60 -17.49
N GLU A 226 -10.72 4.82 -18.47
CA GLU A 226 -10.95 5.33 -19.83
C GLU A 226 -12.00 6.42 -19.85
N GLN A 227 -13.14 6.21 -19.19
CA GLN A 227 -14.21 7.19 -19.17
C GLN A 227 -13.80 8.50 -18.48
N VAL A 228 -13.00 8.42 -17.40
CA VAL A 228 -12.42 9.60 -16.76
C VAL A 228 -11.46 10.28 -17.75
N THR A 229 -10.50 9.54 -18.31
CA THR A 229 -9.44 10.05 -19.19
C THR A 229 -10.00 10.77 -20.43
N ARG A 230 -11.09 10.27 -21.01
CA ARG A 230 -11.77 10.89 -22.17
C ARG A 230 -12.40 12.25 -21.85
N GLN A 231 -12.68 12.54 -20.59
CA GLN A 231 -13.29 13.80 -20.13
C GLN A 231 -12.26 14.79 -19.58
N LEU A 232 -10.98 14.42 -19.52
CA LEU A 232 -9.90 15.31 -19.12
C LEU A 232 -9.49 16.23 -20.27
N ASP A 233 -9.20 17.48 -19.94
CA ASP A 233 -8.63 18.43 -20.89
C ASP A 233 -7.11 18.26 -20.99
N ALA A 234 -6.51 18.70 -22.10
CA ALA A 234 -5.06 18.59 -22.34
C ALA A 234 -4.17 19.41 -21.37
N ARG A 235 -4.80 20.21 -20.49
CA ARG A 235 -4.14 20.96 -19.43
C ARG A 235 -4.42 20.41 -18.03
N ASP A 236 -5.29 19.42 -17.89
CA ASP A 236 -5.57 18.82 -16.58
C ASP A 236 -4.34 18.03 -16.13
N VAL A 237 -4.04 18.13 -14.84
CA VAL A 237 -2.96 17.40 -14.19
C VAL A 237 -3.55 16.11 -13.62
N VAL A 238 -2.88 14.97 -13.82
CA VAL A 238 -3.29 13.71 -13.19
C VAL A 238 -2.21 13.25 -12.23
N VAL A 239 -2.59 12.89 -11.00
CA VAL A 239 -1.71 12.22 -10.03
C VAL A 239 -2.34 10.88 -9.68
N THR A 240 -1.57 9.80 -9.76
CA THR A 240 -2.09 8.45 -9.54
C THR A 240 -1.28 7.67 -8.51
N SER A 241 -1.98 6.83 -7.75
CA SER A 241 -1.36 5.73 -7.00
C SER A 241 -0.61 4.76 -7.94
N PRO A 242 0.42 4.06 -7.44
CA PRO A 242 1.11 3.01 -8.20
C PRO A 242 0.20 1.81 -8.49
N GLY A 243 0.64 0.94 -9.40
CA GLY A 243 0.01 -0.35 -9.68
C GLY A 243 -1.09 -0.25 -10.73
N GLY A 244 -2.14 -1.06 -10.60
CA GLY A 244 -3.15 -1.28 -11.64
C GLY A 244 -3.82 -0.01 -12.15
N ILE A 245 -4.02 1.01 -11.30
CA ILE A 245 -4.61 2.30 -11.72
C ILE A 245 -3.67 3.03 -12.70
N SER A 246 -2.38 3.12 -12.36
CA SER A 246 -1.39 3.77 -13.21
C SER A 246 -1.12 3.00 -14.52
N ASP A 247 -1.18 1.66 -14.46
CA ASP A 247 -1.05 0.79 -15.62
C ASP A 247 -2.25 0.99 -16.57
N ALA A 248 -3.48 1.02 -16.04
CA ALA A 248 -4.68 1.30 -16.80
C ALA A 248 -4.66 2.70 -17.43
N LEU A 249 -4.24 3.73 -16.69
CA LEU A 249 -4.11 5.09 -17.21
C LEU A 249 -3.12 5.13 -18.39
N TYR A 250 -1.95 4.52 -18.22
CA TYR A 250 -0.94 4.46 -19.26
C TYR A 250 -1.46 3.75 -20.52
N ALA A 251 -2.05 2.56 -20.36
CA ALA A 251 -2.61 1.79 -21.47
C ALA A 251 -3.72 2.55 -22.22
N VAL A 252 -4.58 3.27 -21.49
CA VAL A 252 -5.62 4.10 -22.11
C VAL A 252 -5.01 5.27 -22.88
N ARG A 253 -4.04 6.00 -22.30
CA ARG A 253 -3.37 7.12 -22.98
C ARG A 253 -2.74 6.66 -24.29
N GLU A 254 -2.05 5.51 -24.30
CA GLU A 254 -1.48 4.92 -25.52
C GLU A 254 -2.55 4.62 -26.57
N ARG A 255 -3.65 3.95 -26.17
CA ARG A 255 -4.76 3.62 -27.08
C ARG A 255 -5.46 4.85 -27.65
N LEU A 256 -5.56 5.92 -26.86
CA LEU A 256 -6.16 7.20 -27.29
C LEU A 256 -5.16 8.12 -28.03
N GLY A 257 -3.88 7.73 -28.17
CA GLY A 257 -2.85 8.57 -28.77
C GLY A 257 -2.59 9.86 -27.99
N GLN A 258 -2.79 9.84 -26.67
CA GLN A 258 -2.64 10.99 -25.79
C GLN A 258 -1.25 11.01 -25.15
N ARG A 259 -0.77 12.21 -24.80
CA ARG A 259 0.52 12.37 -24.12
C ARG A 259 0.45 11.99 -22.64
N HIS A 260 1.56 11.51 -22.10
CA HIS A 260 1.74 11.18 -20.68
C HIS A 260 2.36 12.31 -19.84
N ALA A 261 2.75 13.43 -20.47
CA ALA A 261 3.49 14.50 -19.79
C ALA A 261 2.72 15.14 -18.61
N GLN A 262 1.41 14.93 -18.56
CA GLN A 262 0.49 15.46 -17.56
C GLN A 262 0.19 14.51 -16.41
N ASP A 263 0.68 13.28 -16.50
CA ASP A 263 0.40 12.22 -15.55
C ASP A 263 1.64 12.04 -14.63
N LEU A 264 1.43 12.15 -13.32
CA LEU A 264 2.42 11.85 -12.29
C LEU A 264 1.99 10.57 -11.57
N THR A 265 2.68 9.47 -11.89
CA THR A 265 2.52 8.20 -11.19
C THR A 265 3.48 8.13 -10.02
N LEU A 266 2.95 7.98 -8.81
CA LEU A 266 3.79 7.68 -7.65
C LEU A 266 4.33 6.26 -7.77
N VAL A 267 5.56 6.03 -7.30
CA VAL A 267 6.22 4.71 -7.36
C VAL A 267 6.18 3.93 -6.05
N GLY A 268 5.57 4.51 -5.02
CA GLY A 268 5.43 3.95 -3.68
C GLY A 268 4.73 4.94 -2.76
N GLY A 269 4.53 4.55 -1.50
CA GLY A 269 3.82 5.35 -0.51
C GLY A 269 2.31 5.30 -0.70
N SER A 270 1.68 4.26 -0.15
CA SER A 270 0.22 4.10 -0.17
C SER A 270 -0.46 5.32 0.47
N GLY A 271 -1.46 5.90 -0.20
CA GLY A 271 -2.24 7.02 0.32
C GLY A 271 -1.60 8.41 0.14
N LEU A 272 -0.50 8.53 -0.60
CA LEU A 272 0.19 9.81 -0.81
C LEU A 272 -0.30 10.56 -2.06
N ALA A 273 -1.03 9.93 -2.98
CA ALA A 273 -1.40 10.55 -4.25
C ALA A 273 -2.28 11.78 -4.03
N GLY A 274 -3.30 11.69 -3.17
CA GLY A 274 -4.12 12.83 -2.81
C GLY A 274 -3.34 13.99 -2.18
N SER A 275 -2.39 13.71 -1.29
CA SER A 275 -1.57 14.74 -0.65
C SER A 275 -0.62 15.43 -1.63
N VAL A 276 0.03 14.67 -2.52
CA VAL A 276 0.88 15.23 -3.59
C VAL A 276 0.05 16.10 -4.53
N ALA A 277 -1.11 15.61 -4.94
CA ALA A 277 -2.02 16.37 -5.79
C ALA A 277 -2.54 17.65 -5.14
N ALA A 278 -2.83 17.64 -3.84
CA ALA A 278 -3.20 18.84 -3.10
C ALA A 278 -2.06 19.88 -3.19
N GLY A 279 -0.81 19.46 -2.99
CA GLY A 279 0.36 20.32 -3.18
C GLY A 279 0.47 20.90 -4.59
N VAL A 280 0.21 20.09 -5.62
CA VAL A 280 0.20 20.55 -7.02
C VAL A 280 -0.94 21.54 -7.27
N ALA A 281 -2.14 21.26 -6.77
CA ALA A 281 -3.32 22.11 -6.93
C ALA A 281 -3.12 23.50 -6.30
N LEU A 282 -2.45 23.56 -5.14
CA LEU A 282 -2.03 24.82 -4.51
C LEU A 282 -1.09 25.65 -5.40
N ALA A 283 -0.14 24.98 -6.04
CA ALA A 283 0.87 25.64 -6.89
C ALA A 283 0.34 25.98 -8.30
N GLN A 284 -0.74 25.33 -8.74
CA GLN A 284 -1.29 25.43 -10.10
C GLN A 284 -2.80 25.75 -10.06
N PRO A 285 -3.22 26.87 -9.43
CA PRO A 285 -4.64 27.14 -9.16
C PRO A 285 -5.50 27.31 -10.41
N THR A 286 -4.91 27.49 -11.60
CA THR A 286 -5.64 27.70 -12.86
C THR A 286 -5.86 26.41 -13.66
N ARG A 287 -5.54 25.25 -13.10
CA ARG A 287 -5.60 23.95 -13.78
C ARG A 287 -6.27 22.95 -12.86
N ASP A 288 -7.19 22.14 -13.38
CA ASP A 288 -7.73 21.04 -12.59
C ASP A 288 -6.64 20.01 -12.30
N VAL A 289 -6.61 19.53 -11.06
CA VAL A 289 -5.73 18.46 -10.60
C VAL A 289 -6.59 17.29 -10.18
N VAL A 290 -6.50 16.21 -10.96
CA VAL A 290 -7.29 15.00 -10.82
C VAL A 290 -6.44 13.91 -10.16
N VAL A 291 -6.98 13.32 -9.11
CA VAL A 291 -6.36 12.22 -8.37
C VAL A 291 -7.07 10.93 -8.74
N LEU A 292 -6.30 9.92 -9.13
CA LEU A 292 -6.78 8.55 -9.29
C LEU A 292 -6.12 7.68 -8.20
N GLU A 293 -6.90 7.27 -7.21
CA GLU A 293 -6.40 6.56 -6.03
C GLU A 293 -7.26 5.33 -5.73
N GLY A 294 -6.65 4.27 -5.18
CA GLY A 294 -7.38 3.06 -4.78
C GLY A 294 -7.97 3.22 -3.38
N ASP A 295 -8.98 2.43 -3.06
CA ASP A 295 -9.64 2.47 -1.76
C ASP A 295 -8.70 2.17 -0.58
N GLY A 296 -7.84 1.15 -0.70
CA GLY A 296 -6.84 0.83 0.33
C GLY A 296 -5.86 1.96 0.60
N ALA A 297 -5.49 2.73 -0.42
CA ALA A 297 -4.62 3.91 -0.29
C ALA A 297 -5.33 5.05 0.47
N VAL A 298 -6.60 5.32 0.15
CA VAL A 298 -7.40 6.31 0.88
C VAL A 298 -7.60 5.90 2.34
N LEU A 299 -7.93 4.64 2.60
CA LEU A 299 -8.09 4.11 3.96
C LEU A 299 -6.82 4.24 4.79
N ALA A 300 -5.65 3.99 4.18
CA ALA A 300 -4.37 4.13 4.86
C ALA A 300 -4.08 5.56 5.34
N GLN A 301 -4.64 6.57 4.66
CA GLN A 301 -4.39 7.99 4.89
C GLN A 301 -5.68 8.83 4.97
N LEU A 302 -6.70 8.39 5.73
CA LEU A 302 -7.94 9.16 5.91
C LEU A 302 -7.72 10.58 6.45
N GLY A 303 -6.64 10.82 7.19
CA GLY A 303 -6.25 12.17 7.62
C GLY A 303 -5.98 13.12 6.44
N ALA A 304 -5.47 12.62 5.31
CA ALA A 304 -5.27 13.41 4.10
C ALA A 304 -6.60 13.85 3.48
N VAL A 305 -7.64 13.00 3.53
CA VAL A 305 -9.00 13.35 3.10
C VAL A 305 -9.56 14.48 3.96
N ALA A 306 -9.37 14.42 5.28
CA ALA A 306 -9.78 15.48 6.19
C ALA A 306 -9.05 16.81 5.92
N VAL A 307 -7.74 16.78 5.64
CA VAL A 307 -6.97 17.98 5.29
C VAL A 307 -7.44 18.56 3.95
N ALA A 308 -7.61 17.71 2.93
CA ALA A 308 -8.06 18.16 1.61
C ALA A 308 -9.48 18.73 1.66
N GLY A 309 -10.43 18.09 2.33
CA GLY A 309 -11.79 18.59 2.51
C GLY A 309 -11.83 19.88 3.36
N GLY A 310 -11.11 19.91 4.48
CA GLY A 310 -11.06 21.06 5.38
C GLY A 310 -10.44 22.32 4.74
N ALA A 311 -9.56 22.15 3.76
CA ALA A 311 -9.04 23.25 2.95
C ALA A 311 -10.14 24.06 2.26
N ALA A 312 -11.30 23.45 1.97
CA ALA A 312 -12.45 24.13 1.40
C ALA A 312 -13.01 25.26 2.28
N ALA A 313 -12.76 25.22 3.60
CA ALA A 313 -13.18 26.24 4.54
C ALA A 313 -12.18 27.41 4.67
N VAL A 314 -10.96 27.25 4.14
CA VAL A 314 -9.92 28.27 4.22
C VAL A 314 -10.22 29.42 3.24
N ARG A 315 -10.10 30.66 3.73
CA ARG A 315 -10.32 31.90 2.97
C ARG A 315 -9.03 32.73 2.96
N ASP A 316 -8.80 33.52 1.91
CA ASP A 316 -7.72 34.50 1.93
C ASP A 316 -8.00 35.51 3.06
N ALA A 317 -7.05 35.68 3.98
CA ALA A 317 -7.23 36.51 5.17
C ALA A 317 -7.41 38.01 4.87
N ARG A 318 -6.98 38.48 3.69
CA ARG A 318 -7.08 39.87 3.27
C ARG A 318 -8.39 40.13 2.54
N THR A 319 -8.82 39.21 1.68
CA THR A 319 -10.04 39.40 0.87
C THR A 319 -11.27 38.78 1.48
N GLY A 320 -11.12 37.83 2.42
CA GLY A 320 -12.22 37.03 2.98
C GLY A 320 -12.84 36.06 1.98
N THR A 321 -12.26 35.94 0.78
CA THR A 321 -12.80 35.17 -0.34
C THR A 321 -11.87 34.03 -0.75
N GLY A 322 -12.35 33.19 -1.67
CA GLY A 322 -11.58 32.08 -2.22
C GLY A 322 -11.88 30.75 -1.55
N CYS A 323 -11.43 29.69 -2.19
CA CYS A 323 -11.46 28.33 -1.69
C CYS A 323 -10.08 27.73 -2.01
N LEU A 324 -9.36 27.31 -0.99
CA LEU A 324 -8.13 26.57 -1.19
C LEU A 324 -8.50 25.25 -1.89
N LEU A 325 -7.69 24.79 -2.85
CA LEU A 325 -7.94 23.55 -3.59
C LEU A 325 -9.27 23.54 -4.40
N HIS A 326 -9.75 24.69 -4.86
CA HIS A 326 -10.96 24.78 -5.72
C HIS A 326 -10.83 24.02 -7.06
N ASN A 327 -9.61 23.65 -7.45
CA ASN A 327 -9.25 22.90 -8.64
C ASN A 327 -8.89 21.43 -8.33
N TYR A 328 -9.10 20.95 -7.10
CA TYR A 328 -8.75 19.58 -6.69
C TYR A 328 -9.91 18.61 -6.87
N LYS A 329 -9.69 17.52 -7.62
CA LYS A 329 -10.68 16.50 -7.98
C LYS A 329 -10.17 15.12 -7.56
N HIS A 330 -10.82 14.47 -6.60
CA HIS A 330 -10.38 13.19 -6.04
C HIS A 330 -11.30 12.07 -6.50
N ILE A 331 -10.80 11.15 -7.32
CA ILE A 331 -11.54 9.99 -7.79
C ILE A 331 -10.93 8.73 -7.17
N VAL A 332 -11.74 8.03 -6.40
CA VAL A 332 -11.37 6.77 -5.76
C VAL A 332 -11.94 5.61 -6.56
N LEU A 333 -11.06 4.71 -7.00
CA LEU A 333 -11.43 3.48 -7.71
C LEU A 333 -11.47 2.35 -6.68
N ASN A 334 -12.67 2.06 -6.19
CA ASN A 334 -12.92 1.14 -5.08
C ASN A 334 -13.22 -0.26 -5.62
N ASN A 335 -12.33 -1.22 -5.35
CA ASN A 335 -12.57 -2.64 -5.65
C ASN A 335 -12.66 -3.49 -4.38
N GLY A 336 -12.71 -2.85 -3.21
CA GLY A 336 -12.71 -3.51 -1.91
C GLY A 336 -11.44 -4.29 -1.59
N ALA A 337 -10.30 -3.98 -2.23
CA ALA A 337 -9.08 -4.77 -2.09
C ALA A 337 -7.77 -3.97 -2.22
N ALA A 338 -6.76 -4.39 -1.47
CA ALA A 338 -5.38 -3.96 -1.63
C ALA A 338 -4.55 -5.14 -2.12
N GLY A 339 -4.29 -5.18 -3.43
CA GLY A 339 -3.81 -6.39 -4.08
C GLY A 339 -4.92 -7.44 -4.10
N ASP A 340 -4.67 -8.60 -3.50
CA ASP A 340 -5.63 -9.70 -3.45
C ASP A 340 -6.37 -9.85 -2.10
N GLN A 341 -6.08 -8.97 -1.15
CA GLN A 341 -6.68 -9.03 0.18
C GLN A 341 -7.80 -7.99 0.32
N PRO A 342 -8.90 -8.33 1.01
CA PRO A 342 -10.00 -7.41 1.20
C PRO A 342 -9.59 -6.21 2.06
N THR A 343 -10.14 -5.05 1.72
CA THR A 343 -10.14 -3.85 2.58
C THR A 343 -11.52 -3.70 3.20
N CYS A 344 -11.65 -2.83 4.21
CA CYS A 344 -12.97 -2.47 4.75
C CYS A 344 -13.73 -1.44 3.89
N ALA A 345 -13.27 -1.15 2.67
CA ALA A 345 -13.84 -0.10 1.82
C ALA A 345 -15.27 -0.40 1.34
N MET A 346 -15.68 -1.67 1.36
CA MET A 346 -17.06 -2.08 1.04
C MET A 346 -17.98 -2.06 2.27
N ASP A 347 -17.41 -1.92 3.47
CA ASP A 347 -18.15 -1.87 4.74
C ASP A 347 -18.34 -0.42 5.25
N VAL A 348 -17.70 0.55 4.61
CA VAL A 348 -17.76 1.97 4.96
C VAL A 348 -18.11 2.82 3.75
N SER A 349 -18.76 3.96 3.96
CA SER A 349 -19.04 4.90 2.87
C SER A 349 -17.92 5.94 2.76
N LEU A 350 -17.01 5.76 1.79
CA LEU A 350 -15.96 6.74 1.49
C LEU A 350 -16.57 8.08 1.05
N SER A 351 -17.68 8.01 0.32
CA SER A 351 -18.47 9.17 -0.09
C SER A 351 -19.01 9.98 1.10
N ALA A 352 -19.60 9.32 2.11
CA ALA A 352 -20.06 9.98 3.33
C ALA A 352 -18.89 10.54 4.16
N ILE A 353 -17.76 9.84 4.22
CA ILE A 353 -16.54 10.33 4.86
C ILE A 353 -16.07 11.62 4.19
N ALA A 354 -15.95 11.65 2.86
CA ALA A 354 -15.54 12.84 2.12
C ALA A 354 -16.49 14.03 2.35
N LYS A 355 -17.81 13.78 2.34
CA LYS A 355 -18.83 14.79 2.68
C LYS A 355 -18.63 15.32 4.10
N GLY A 356 -18.41 14.44 5.08
CA GLY A 356 -18.13 14.80 6.48
C GLY A 356 -16.83 15.59 6.65
N CYS A 357 -15.83 15.34 5.80
CA CYS A 357 -14.56 16.08 5.77
C CYS A 357 -14.66 17.47 5.12
N GLY A 358 -15.80 17.83 4.50
CA GLY A 358 -16.03 19.16 3.95
C GLY A 358 -15.76 19.30 2.44
N TYR A 359 -15.69 18.20 1.69
CA TYR A 359 -15.65 18.27 0.22
C TYR A 359 -16.90 18.99 -0.31
N ALA A 360 -16.70 19.91 -1.26
CA ALA A 360 -17.77 20.70 -1.87
C ALA A 360 -18.73 19.84 -2.72
N LEU A 361 -18.21 18.75 -3.27
CA LEU A 361 -19.00 17.69 -3.89
C LEU A 361 -18.53 16.34 -3.36
N ALA A 362 -19.48 15.56 -2.88
CA ALA A 362 -19.39 14.12 -2.70
C ALA A 362 -20.81 13.58 -2.95
N ARG A 363 -20.93 12.57 -3.81
CA ARG A 363 -22.23 11.91 -4.05
C ARG A 363 -22.67 11.19 -2.77
N GLU A 364 -23.96 10.91 -2.62
CA GLU A 364 -24.44 10.11 -1.49
C GLU A 364 -24.10 8.64 -1.69
N GLU A 365 -24.23 8.16 -2.92
CA GLU A 365 -23.95 6.79 -3.33
C GLU A 365 -22.75 6.73 -4.31
N PRO A 366 -21.96 5.66 -4.26
CA PRO A 366 -20.86 5.45 -5.20
C PRO A 366 -21.37 5.22 -6.63
N VAL A 367 -20.50 5.48 -7.60
CA VAL A 367 -20.78 5.20 -9.02
C VAL A 367 -20.52 3.74 -9.32
N LEU A 368 -21.56 3.03 -9.79
CA LEU A 368 -21.45 1.61 -10.17
C LEU A 368 -21.43 1.40 -11.68
N GLN A 369 -22.04 2.30 -12.45
CA GLN A 369 -22.29 2.11 -13.90
C GLN A 369 -21.60 3.18 -14.76
N LEU A 370 -21.24 2.79 -15.98
CA LEU A 370 -20.56 3.67 -16.93
C LEU A 370 -21.38 4.94 -17.27
N GLY A 371 -22.70 4.80 -17.44
CA GLY A 371 -23.59 5.94 -17.73
C GLY A 371 -23.57 7.00 -16.63
N ASP A 372 -23.65 6.55 -15.37
CA ASP A 372 -23.57 7.43 -14.20
C ASP A 372 -22.18 8.05 -14.05
N LEU A 373 -21.12 7.34 -14.44
CA LEU A 373 -19.76 7.86 -14.41
C LEU A 373 -19.58 9.06 -15.36
N VAL A 374 -20.21 9.04 -16.53
CA VAL A 374 -20.16 10.18 -17.46
C VAL A 374 -20.72 11.44 -16.80
N ALA A 375 -21.91 11.33 -16.21
CA ALA A 375 -22.54 12.46 -15.52
C ALA A 375 -21.71 12.90 -14.30
N ALA A 376 -21.23 11.94 -13.51
CA ALA A 376 -20.49 12.21 -12.28
C ALA A 376 -19.16 12.93 -12.53
N VAL A 377 -18.40 12.54 -13.55
CA VAL A 377 -17.12 13.19 -13.89
C VAL A 377 -17.36 14.61 -14.41
N ARG A 378 -18.41 14.82 -15.22
CA ARG A 378 -18.80 16.16 -15.65
C ARG A 378 -19.13 17.05 -14.45
N ASP A 379 -19.92 16.56 -13.51
CA ASP A 379 -20.32 17.31 -12.32
C ASP A 379 -19.11 17.59 -11.40
N LEU A 380 -18.21 16.61 -11.26
CA LEU A 380 -16.92 16.73 -10.57
C LEU A 380 -16.06 17.85 -11.17
N LYS A 381 -15.92 17.90 -12.50
CA LYS A 381 -15.17 18.96 -13.19
C LYS A 381 -15.82 20.32 -13.01
N ALA A 382 -17.16 20.40 -13.13
CA ALA A 382 -17.89 21.66 -13.00
C ALA A 382 -17.87 22.26 -11.58
N MET A 383 -17.71 21.42 -10.54
CA MET A 383 -17.68 21.90 -9.17
C MET A 383 -16.37 22.62 -8.82
N ALA A 384 -16.44 23.82 -8.24
CA ALA A 384 -15.29 24.39 -7.53
C ALA A 384 -15.00 23.51 -6.30
N GLY A 385 -13.93 22.73 -6.37
CA GLY A 385 -13.57 21.71 -5.39
C GLY A 385 -13.16 22.27 -4.03
N PRO A 386 -12.57 21.43 -3.16
CA PRO A 386 -12.30 19.99 -3.34
C PRO A 386 -13.54 19.20 -3.70
N ALA A 387 -13.46 18.36 -4.73
CA ALA A 387 -14.56 17.51 -5.19
C ALA A 387 -14.15 16.03 -5.12
N PHE A 388 -15.04 15.15 -4.69
CA PHE A 388 -14.78 13.72 -4.45
C PHE A 388 -15.77 12.85 -5.22
N LEU A 389 -15.25 11.75 -5.78
CA LEU A 389 -16.03 10.74 -6.45
C LEU A 389 -15.52 9.34 -6.09
N GLU A 390 -16.40 8.51 -5.55
CA GLU A 390 -16.17 7.08 -5.38
C GLU A 390 -16.75 6.33 -6.58
N VAL A 391 -15.93 5.48 -7.21
CA VAL A 391 -16.31 4.64 -8.35
C VAL A 391 -16.01 3.20 -7.98
N CYS A 392 -17.04 2.38 -7.81
CA CYS A 392 -16.83 0.97 -7.56
C CYS A 392 -16.50 0.26 -8.88
N VAL A 393 -15.39 -0.48 -8.88
CA VAL A 393 -14.89 -1.21 -10.04
C VAL A 393 -14.71 -2.67 -9.69
N ARG A 394 -14.95 -3.55 -10.66
CA ARG A 394 -14.71 -4.97 -10.51
C ARG A 394 -13.23 -5.22 -10.25
N ARG A 395 -12.97 -6.16 -9.37
CA ARG A 395 -11.66 -6.76 -9.20
C ARG A 395 -11.24 -7.48 -10.48
N SER A 396 -9.98 -7.29 -10.90
CA SER A 396 -9.41 -7.95 -12.07
C SER A 396 -8.38 -8.96 -11.61
N ASP A 397 -8.52 -10.20 -12.07
CA ASP A 397 -7.54 -11.28 -11.85
C ASP A 397 -6.39 -11.24 -12.86
N ALA A 398 -6.57 -10.49 -13.95
CA ALA A 398 -5.57 -10.35 -14.99
C ALA A 398 -4.56 -9.27 -14.58
N ALA A 399 -3.27 -9.63 -14.57
CA ALA A 399 -2.21 -8.64 -14.60
C ALA A 399 -2.44 -7.72 -15.81
N ALA A 400 -2.23 -6.41 -15.61
CA ALA A 400 -2.38 -5.45 -16.69
C ALA A 400 -1.52 -5.89 -17.89
N GLU A 401 -2.11 -5.95 -19.08
CA GLU A 401 -1.40 -6.32 -20.32
C GLU A 401 -0.23 -5.37 -20.61
N THR A 402 -0.31 -4.14 -20.10
CA THR A 402 0.71 -3.11 -20.23
C THR A 402 1.01 -2.52 -18.85
N THR A 403 2.28 -2.50 -18.45
CA THR A 403 2.74 -1.82 -17.24
C THR A 403 3.25 -0.42 -17.59
N CYS A 404 2.98 0.55 -16.72
CA CYS A 404 3.49 1.90 -16.87
C CYS A 404 5.03 1.88 -16.75
N PRO A 405 5.78 2.30 -17.79
CA PRO A 405 7.23 2.35 -17.72
C PRO A 405 7.67 3.53 -16.85
N VAL A 406 7.77 3.32 -15.55
CA VAL A 406 8.12 4.39 -14.62
C VAL A 406 9.63 4.53 -14.45
N VAL A 407 10.18 5.59 -15.03
CA VAL A 407 11.51 6.12 -14.68
C VAL A 407 11.31 7.40 -13.88
N PRO A 408 11.39 7.37 -12.53
CA PRO A 408 10.96 8.49 -11.68
C PRO A 408 11.60 9.84 -12.02
N SER A 409 12.90 9.84 -12.32
CA SER A 409 13.62 11.05 -12.72
C SER A 409 13.06 11.65 -14.00
N LYS A 410 12.79 10.80 -15.00
CA LYS A 410 12.27 11.25 -16.29
C LYS A 410 10.83 11.71 -16.20
N MET A 411 10.02 10.99 -15.43
CA MET A 411 8.64 11.36 -15.15
C MET A 411 8.58 12.72 -14.45
N LYS A 412 9.38 12.93 -13.40
CA LYS A 412 9.51 14.22 -12.72
C LYS A 412 9.87 15.34 -13.70
N GLU A 413 10.89 15.15 -14.54
CA GLU A 413 11.31 16.16 -15.52
C GLU A 413 10.19 16.54 -16.50
N ASN A 414 9.53 15.53 -17.09
CA ASN A 414 8.47 15.73 -18.06
C ASN A 414 7.25 16.41 -17.43
N PHE A 415 6.85 15.95 -16.24
CA PHE A 415 5.74 16.51 -15.48
C PHE A 415 6.02 17.96 -15.06
N THR A 416 7.21 18.24 -14.54
CA THR A 416 7.62 19.60 -14.17
C THR A 416 7.61 20.52 -15.38
N ARG A 417 8.13 20.06 -16.53
CA ARG A 417 8.07 20.83 -17.78
C ARG A 417 6.62 21.16 -18.16
N PHE A 418 5.74 20.16 -18.14
CA PHE A 418 4.32 20.34 -18.41
C PHE A 418 3.63 21.32 -17.45
N LEU A 419 4.00 21.34 -16.17
CA LEU A 419 3.48 22.32 -15.20
C LEU A 419 3.90 23.76 -15.51
N HIS A 420 5.04 23.95 -16.18
CA HIS A 420 5.56 25.27 -16.56
C HIS A 420 5.28 25.66 -18.03
N GLU A 421 4.66 24.78 -18.84
CA GLU A 421 4.26 25.08 -20.22
C GLU A 421 3.28 26.27 -20.27
N GLY A 422 3.70 27.38 -20.90
CA GLY A 422 2.90 28.59 -21.04
C GLY A 422 3.00 29.58 -19.87
N VAL A 423 3.82 29.30 -18.86
CA VAL A 423 4.20 30.29 -17.83
C VAL A 423 5.31 31.15 -18.43
N ARG A 424 5.04 32.42 -18.76
CA ARG A 424 6.13 33.37 -19.05
C ARG A 424 7.00 33.47 -17.79
N PRO A 425 8.34 33.33 -17.86
CA PRO A 425 9.17 33.68 -16.72
C PRO A 425 8.86 35.13 -16.33
N PRO A 426 8.89 35.48 -15.03
CA PRO A 426 8.77 36.87 -14.64
C PRO A 426 9.83 37.67 -15.41
N ALA A 427 9.36 38.63 -16.21
CA ALA A 427 10.23 39.65 -16.78
C ALA A 427 10.71 40.46 -15.58
N ASP A 428 11.92 40.15 -15.11
CA ASP A 428 12.89 41.03 -14.45
C ASP A 428 13.78 40.22 -13.51
N ALA A 429 14.85 39.69 -14.09
CA ALA A 429 16.12 39.44 -13.43
C ALA A 429 17.22 39.57 -14.49
N ALA A 430 17.40 40.81 -14.97
CA ALA A 430 18.56 41.24 -15.74
C ALA A 430 19.43 42.15 -14.85
#